data_AF-A0A2R7P963-F1
#
_entry.id   AF-A0A2R7P963-F1
#
_cell.length_a   1.000
_cell.length_b   1.000
_cell.length_c   1.000
_cell.angle_alpha   90.00
_cell.angle_beta   90.00
_cell.angle_gamma   90.00
#
_symmetry.space_group_name_H-M   'P 1'
#
loop_
_entity.id
_entity.type
_entity.pdbx_description
1 polymer ?
#
loop_
_entity_poly.entity_id
_entity_poly.type
_entity_poly.pdbx_seq_one_letter_code
_entity_poly.pdbx_strand_id
1 'polypeptide(L)'
;MKNILSIICLAIFTGCIGQTVSLETMAQCIPSQTCPNASYVKDINNSLNKYVGTWKGNRDGKNYEFNFIKKENVGQNQKWDMLVGRVKITNANGIVEYDNFNKPDTETSLLVLISRKI
;
A
#
# COMPACT_ATOMS: atom_id res chain seq x y z
N MET A 1 18.17 -38.13 -36.39
CA MET A 1 17.81 -36.82 -35.80
C MET A 1 16.29 -36.61 -35.86
N LYS A 2 15.52 -37.23 -34.97
CA LYS A 2 14.05 -37.07 -34.91
C LYS A 2 13.51 -36.67 -33.53
N ASN A 3 14.38 -36.62 -32.51
CA ASN A 3 13.97 -36.42 -31.12
C ASN A 3 14.45 -35.07 -30.56
N ILE A 4 15.18 -34.26 -31.35
CA ILE A 4 15.64 -32.93 -30.95
C ILE A 4 14.56 -31.86 -31.16
N LEU A 5 13.62 -32.08 -32.10
CA LEU A 5 12.49 -31.16 -32.31
C LEU A 5 11.50 -31.12 -31.13
N SER A 6 11.46 -32.17 -30.30
CA SER A 6 10.50 -32.26 -29.19
C SER A 6 10.91 -31.47 -27.95
N ILE A 7 12.19 -31.11 -27.81
CA ILE A 7 12.72 -30.43 -26.61
C ILE A 7 12.56 -28.91 -26.71
N ILE A 8 12.50 -28.36 -27.93
CA ILE A 8 12.39 -26.91 -28.19
C ILE A 8 10.97 -26.40 -27.93
N CYS A 9 9.95 -27.28 -27.95
CA CYS A 9 8.55 -26.89 -27.80
C CYS A 9 8.13 -26.57 -26.36
N LEU A 10 8.92 -26.96 -25.34
CA LEU A 10 8.55 -26.79 -23.92
C LEU A 10 9.01 -25.46 -23.29
N ALA A 11 9.80 -24.66 -24.02
CA ALA A 11 10.36 -23.39 -23.51
C ALA A 11 9.45 -22.16 -23.71
N ILE A 12 8.24 -22.34 -24.25
CA ILE A 12 7.33 -21.24 -24.60
C ILE A 12 6.09 -21.27 -23.69
N PHE A 13 6.30 -21.24 -22.38
CA PHE A 13 5.26 -20.74 -21.47
C PHE A 13 5.50 -19.25 -21.27
N THR A 14 5.03 -18.46 -22.23
CA THR A 14 4.84 -17.01 -22.08
C THR A 14 3.77 -16.77 -21.04
N GLY A 15 4.15 -16.75 -19.77
CA GLY A 15 3.40 -16.00 -18.77
C GLY A 15 3.87 -14.56 -18.85
N CYS A 16 3.13 -13.66 -19.49
CA CYS A 16 3.24 -12.24 -19.20
C CYS A 16 2.71 -12.04 -17.77
N ILE A 17 3.52 -12.40 -16.78
CA ILE A 17 3.25 -12.05 -15.39
C ILE A 17 3.64 -10.58 -15.31
N GLY A 18 2.64 -9.72 -15.11
CA GLY A 18 2.91 -8.32 -14.85
C GLY A 18 3.93 -8.20 -13.71
N GLN A 19 4.94 -7.35 -13.89
CA GLN A 19 6.06 -7.28 -12.95
C GLN A 19 5.55 -6.89 -11.55
N THR A 20 5.88 -7.71 -10.54
CA THR A 20 5.64 -7.39 -9.13
C THR A 20 6.93 -6.84 -8.53
N VAL A 21 6.83 -5.72 -7.83
CA VAL A 21 7.98 -5.03 -7.19
C VAL A 21 7.63 -4.80 -5.72
N SER A 22 8.62 -4.80 -4.82
CA SER A 22 8.36 -4.50 -3.42
C SER A 22 8.08 -3.01 -3.19
N LEU A 23 7.38 -2.68 -2.10
CA LEU A 23 7.22 -1.30 -1.65
C LEU A 23 8.56 -0.59 -1.48
N GLU A 24 9.57 -1.27 -0.91
CA GLU A 24 10.89 -0.68 -0.67
C GLU A 24 11.64 -0.37 -1.96
N THR A 25 11.57 -1.27 -2.95
CA THR A 25 12.19 -1.03 -4.26
C THR A 25 11.50 0.12 -4.98
N MET A 26 10.16 0.19 -4.92
CA MET A 26 9.43 1.32 -5.50
C MET A 26 9.69 2.63 -4.74
N ALA A 27 9.93 2.59 -3.43
CA ALA A 27 10.27 3.75 -2.61
C ALA A 27 11.64 4.35 -2.92
N GLN A 28 12.53 3.59 -3.55
CA GLN A 28 13.83 4.07 -4.02
C GLN A 28 13.72 4.78 -5.40
N CYS A 29 12.54 4.80 -6.02
CA CYS A 29 12.30 5.54 -7.26
C CYS A 29 12.57 7.04 -7.07
N ILE A 30 13.57 7.56 -7.77
CA ILE A 30 13.88 8.99 -7.83
C ILE A 30 13.45 9.49 -9.21
N PRO A 31 12.80 10.68 -9.33
CA PRO A 31 12.32 11.21 -10.62
C PRO A 31 13.38 11.35 -11.72
N SER A 32 14.66 11.39 -11.36
CA SER A 32 15.79 11.49 -12.29
C SER A 32 16.32 10.14 -12.79
N GLN A 33 15.75 9.01 -12.34
CA GLN A 33 16.16 7.66 -12.73
C GLN A 33 14.99 6.86 -13.31
N THR A 34 15.32 5.81 -14.08
CA THR A 34 14.30 4.88 -14.59
C THR A 34 13.76 4.05 -13.43
N CYS A 35 12.50 4.30 -13.06
CA CYS A 35 11.85 3.52 -12.01
C CYS A 35 11.32 2.19 -12.55
N PRO A 36 11.22 1.15 -11.71
CA PRO A 36 10.67 -0.12 -12.11
C PRO A 36 9.24 0.04 -12.65
N ASN A 37 8.98 -0.48 -13.84
CA ASN A 37 7.61 -0.57 -14.34
C ASN A 37 6.95 -1.79 -13.71
N ALA A 38 6.10 -1.58 -12.71
CA ALA A 38 5.43 -2.67 -12.00
C ALA A 38 3.93 -2.65 -12.29
N SER A 39 3.33 -3.82 -12.52
CA SER A 39 1.88 -4.00 -12.48
C SER A 39 1.33 -4.10 -11.05
N TYR A 40 2.19 -4.50 -10.10
CA TYR A 40 1.85 -4.62 -8.69
C TYR A 40 3.04 -4.20 -7.83
N VAL A 41 2.82 -3.23 -6.95
CA VAL A 41 3.74 -2.90 -5.86
C VAL A 41 3.25 -3.53 -4.57
N LYS A 42 3.98 -4.52 -4.07
CA LYS A 42 3.54 -5.41 -2.98
C LYS A 42 4.35 -5.19 -1.70
N ASP A 43 3.71 -5.33 -0.55
CA ASP A 43 4.37 -5.33 0.77
C ASP A 43 5.03 -6.68 1.06
N ILE A 44 6.09 -7.01 0.31
CA ILE A 44 6.78 -8.30 0.41
C ILE A 44 7.38 -8.52 1.80
N ASN A 45 7.87 -7.44 2.42
CA ASN A 45 8.59 -7.50 3.70
C ASN A 45 7.68 -7.28 4.92
N ASN A 46 6.36 -7.20 4.74
CA ASN A 46 5.39 -6.89 5.82
C ASN A 46 5.70 -5.58 6.56
N SER A 47 6.32 -4.62 5.87
CA SER A 47 6.72 -3.33 6.41
C SER A 47 5.52 -2.48 6.85
N LEU A 48 4.32 -2.73 6.30
CA LEU A 48 3.11 -2.00 6.69
C LEU A 48 2.49 -2.51 8.00
N ASN A 49 2.70 -3.79 8.35
CA ASN A 49 2.04 -4.43 9.50
C ASN A 49 2.37 -3.74 10.83
N LYS A 50 3.57 -3.14 10.95
CA LYS A 50 4.00 -2.40 12.15
C LYS A 50 3.17 -1.15 12.44
N TYR A 51 2.40 -0.67 11.47
CA TYR A 51 1.55 0.52 11.62
C TYR A 51 0.07 0.17 11.78
N VAL A 52 -0.33 -1.07 11.49
CA VAL A 52 -1.73 -1.52 11.56
C VAL A 52 -2.21 -1.45 13.00
N GLY A 53 -3.39 -0.85 13.20
CA GLY A 53 -4.00 -0.70 14.53
C GLY A 53 -4.44 0.73 14.83
N THR A 54 -4.86 0.95 16.07
CA THR A 54 -5.32 2.26 16.55
C THR A 54 -4.24 2.93 17.39
N TRP A 55 -3.82 4.10 16.93
CA TRP A 55 -2.86 4.98 17.59
C TRP A 55 -3.59 6.12 18.25
N LYS A 56 -3.27 6.38 19.52
CA LYS A 56 -3.88 7.46 20.29
C LYS A 56 -2.85 8.51 20.64
N GLY A 57 -3.22 9.76 20.51
CA GLY A 57 -2.39 10.89 20.90
C GLY A 57 -3.26 12.01 21.47
N ASN A 58 -2.66 12.82 22.34
CA ASN A 58 -3.28 14.05 22.81
C ASN A 58 -2.39 15.23 22.43
N ARG A 59 -2.99 16.29 21.89
CA ARG A 59 -2.30 17.54 21.58
C ARG A 59 -3.29 18.70 21.67
N ASP A 60 -2.88 19.78 22.32
CA ASP A 60 -3.62 21.05 22.39
C ASP A 60 -5.08 20.86 22.88
N GLY A 61 -5.28 19.98 23.88
CA GLY A 61 -6.60 19.70 24.44
C GLY A 61 -7.51 18.86 23.54
N LYS A 62 -6.98 18.27 22.47
CA LYS A 62 -7.70 17.33 21.60
C LYS A 62 -7.10 15.94 21.69
N ASN A 63 -7.96 14.93 21.68
CA ASN A 63 -7.58 13.54 21.53
C ASN A 63 -7.73 13.13 20.07
N TYR A 64 -6.72 12.47 19.54
CA TYR A 64 -6.66 11.95 18.19
C TYR A 64 -6.59 10.44 18.27
N GLU A 65 -7.48 9.78 17.54
CA GLU A 65 -7.42 8.33 17.31
C GLU A 65 -7.21 8.10 15.82
N PHE A 66 -6.05 7.57 15.45
CA PHE A 66 -5.74 7.16 14.08
C PHE A 66 -5.87 5.66 13.97
N ASN A 67 -6.71 5.17 13.08
CA ASN A 67 -6.81 3.75 12.79
C ASN A 67 -6.24 3.45 11.40
N PHE A 68 -5.20 2.63 11.35
CA PHE A 68 -4.59 2.19 10.10
C PHE A 68 -4.96 0.75 9.79
N ILE A 69 -5.45 0.53 8.59
CA ILE A 69 -5.82 -0.79 8.06
C ILE A 69 -4.99 -1.05 6.82
N LYS A 70 -4.33 -2.21 6.76
CA LYS A 70 -3.64 -2.67 5.56
C LYS A 70 -4.67 -3.12 4.52
N LYS A 71 -4.49 -2.68 3.29
CA LYS A 71 -5.25 -3.11 2.11
C LYS A 71 -4.28 -3.63 1.07
N GLU A 72 -4.66 -4.72 0.42
CA GLU A 72 -3.86 -5.35 -0.63
C GLU A 72 -4.56 -5.20 -1.99
N ASN A 73 -3.78 -5.26 -3.07
CA ASN A 73 -4.32 -5.27 -4.43
C ASN A 73 -5.23 -4.06 -4.78
N VAL A 74 -4.91 -2.88 -4.23
CA VAL A 74 -5.68 -1.64 -4.46
C VAL A 74 -5.23 -0.95 -5.75
N GLY A 75 -6.16 -0.41 -6.53
CA GLY A 75 -5.90 0.26 -7.82
C GLY A 75 -6.49 -0.49 -9.01
N GLN A 76 -6.52 0.12 -10.19
CA GLN A 76 -7.06 -0.51 -11.41
C GLN A 76 -5.95 -1.07 -12.30
N ASN A 77 -5.16 -0.19 -12.93
CA ASN A 77 -4.11 -0.56 -13.89
C ASN A 77 -2.79 -1.00 -13.21
N GLN A 78 -2.48 -0.38 -12.07
CA GLN A 78 -1.37 -0.75 -11.22
C GLN A 78 -1.89 -1.01 -9.82
N LYS A 79 -1.55 -2.17 -9.29
CA LYS A 79 -2.00 -2.64 -7.97
C LYS A 79 -1.00 -2.27 -6.90
N TRP A 80 -1.49 -2.02 -5.69
CA TRP A 80 -0.67 -1.59 -4.55
C TRP A 80 -1.17 -2.21 -3.26
N ASP A 81 -0.22 -2.64 -2.42
CA ASP A 81 -0.45 -2.80 -0.99
C ASP A 81 -0.24 -1.45 -0.31
N MET A 82 -1.17 -1.04 0.55
CA MET A 82 -1.15 0.28 1.18
C MET A 82 -1.83 0.30 2.55
N LEU A 83 -1.63 1.39 3.29
CA LEU A 83 -2.37 1.68 4.51
C LEU A 83 -3.47 2.71 4.22
N VAL A 84 -4.68 2.36 4.62
CA VAL A 84 -5.81 3.29 4.70
C VAL A 84 -5.89 3.78 6.14
N GLY A 85 -5.73 5.09 6.32
CA GLY A 85 -5.82 5.77 7.60
C GLY A 85 -7.17 6.43 7.81
N ARG A 86 -7.73 6.22 9.00
CA ARG A 86 -8.96 6.85 9.48
C ARG A 86 -8.64 7.66 10.73
N VAL A 87 -9.35 8.75 10.95
CA VAL A 87 -9.13 9.65 12.08
C VAL A 87 -10.44 9.99 12.77
N LYS A 88 -10.38 10.00 14.10
CA LYS A 88 -11.39 10.53 14.99
C LYS A 88 -10.72 11.55 15.89
N ILE A 89 -11.36 12.72 16.02
CA ILE A 89 -10.89 13.82 16.84
C ILE A 89 -11.97 14.14 17.84
N THR A 90 -11.61 14.10 19.13
CA THR A 90 -12.48 14.55 20.22
C THR A 90 -11.81 15.67 20.99
N ASN A 91 -12.58 16.67 21.42
CA ASN A 91 -12.06 17.70 22.30
C ASN A 91 -11.95 17.21 23.75
N ALA A 92 -11.39 18.04 24.63
CA ALA A 92 -11.20 17.73 26.05
C ALA A 92 -12.50 17.36 26.79
N ASN A 93 -13.65 17.82 26.29
CA ASN A 93 -14.96 17.55 26.88
C ASN A 93 -15.61 16.27 26.32
N GLY A 94 -14.90 15.53 25.45
CA GLY A 94 -15.39 14.29 24.84
C GLY A 94 -16.31 14.50 23.63
N ILE A 95 -16.48 15.74 23.14
CA ILE A 95 -17.29 16.02 21.94
C ILE A 95 -16.48 15.61 20.71
N VAL A 96 -17.10 14.84 19.81
CA VAL A 96 -16.53 14.46 18.52
C VAL A 96 -16.59 15.65 17.57
N GLU A 97 -15.41 16.15 17.17
CA GLU A 97 -15.29 17.24 16.20
C GLU A 97 -15.13 16.72 14.77
N TYR A 98 -14.59 15.50 14.63
CA TYR A 98 -14.44 14.83 13.34
C TYR A 98 -14.40 13.31 13.55
N ASP A 99 -15.05 12.55 12.67
CA ASP A 99 -14.98 11.09 12.64
C ASP A 99 -15.22 10.56 11.22
N ASN A 100 -14.24 9.84 10.69
CA ASN A 100 -14.38 9.11 9.42
C ASN A 100 -14.18 7.59 9.56
N PHE A 101 -14.24 7.04 10.78
CA PHE A 101 -13.99 5.61 11.02
C PHE A 101 -14.95 4.70 10.25
N ASN A 102 -16.16 5.17 9.98
CA ASN A 102 -17.20 4.41 9.27
C ASN A 102 -17.38 4.81 7.80
N LYS A 103 -16.50 5.68 7.27
CA LYS A 103 -16.56 6.11 5.88
C LYS A 103 -15.99 5.03 4.95
N PRO A 104 -16.50 4.91 3.71
CA PRO A 104 -15.91 4.02 2.72
C PRO A 104 -14.48 4.47 2.40
N ASP A 105 -13.63 3.53 1.99
CA ASP A 105 -12.20 3.81 1.74
C ASP A 105 -12.01 4.94 0.69
N THR A 106 -12.95 5.10 -0.26
CA THR A 106 -12.96 6.18 -1.27
C THR A 106 -13.20 7.58 -0.69
N GLU A 107 -13.72 7.68 0.52
CA GLU A 107 -13.99 8.94 1.23
C GLU A 107 -13.03 9.15 2.42
N THR A 108 -12.03 8.29 2.58
CA THR A 108 -11.04 8.43 3.65
C THR A 108 -9.99 9.49 3.31
N SER A 109 -9.65 10.33 4.29
CA SER A 109 -8.80 11.50 4.09
C SER A 109 -7.30 11.21 4.17
N LEU A 110 -6.90 9.98 4.54
CA LEU A 110 -5.50 9.64 4.75
C LEU A 110 -5.14 8.33 4.05
N LEU A 111 -4.67 8.44 2.81
CA LEU A 111 -4.06 7.32 2.10
C LEU A 111 -2.54 7.44 2.26
N VAL A 112 -1.94 6.54 3.03
CA VAL A 112 -0.51 6.59 3.31
C VAL A 112 0.19 5.59 2.40
N LEU A 113 0.75 6.10 1.30
CA LEU A 113 1.80 5.40 0.58
C LEU A 113 3.12 5.64 1.32
N ILE A 114 3.55 4.68 2.12
CA ILE A 114 4.88 4.70 2.75
C ILE A 114 5.91 4.40 1.65
N SER A 115 6.18 5.40 0.81
CA SER A 115 7.12 5.28 -0.30
C SER A 115 7.95 6.54 -0.52
N ARG A 116 7.90 7.52 0.38
CA ARG A 116 8.84 8.65 0.38
C ARG A 116 9.56 8.73 1.71
N LYS A 117 10.76 8.15 1.71
CA LYS A 117 11.95 8.47 2.51
C LYS A 117 11.67 9.38 3.74
N ILE A 118 11.69 8.76 4.91
CA ILE A 118 12.28 9.39 6.11
C ILE A 118 13.79 9.47 5.86
#